data_AF-A0A969P430-F1
#
_entry.id   AF-A0A969P430-F1
#
_cell.length_a   1.000
_cell.length_b   1.000
_cell.length_c   1.000
_cell.angle_alpha   90.00
_cell.angle_beta   90.00
_cell.angle_gamma   90.00
#
_symmetry.space_group_name_H-M   'P 1'
#
loop_
_entity.id
_entity.type
_entity.pdbx_description
1 polymer ?
#
loop_
_entity_poly.entity_id
_entity_poly.type
_entity_poly.pdbx_seq_one_letter_code
_entity_poly.pdbx_strand_id
1 'polypeptide(L)'
;MRFVTFTLSDMPPRAGALVGNTVVDLAAAAPLVFEDEDLADLDWDMLGLLRSDQDANSLVAAETIVQMVLDVAGGAFQDEPPPAHNGQHDQGPSGCSLLAVFRCCCR
;
A
#
# COMPACT_ATOMS: atom_id res chain seq x y z
N MET A 1 6.02 -12.62 -5.44
CA MET A 1 4.96 -11.60 -5.68
C MET A 1 4.31 -11.90 -7.03
N ARG A 2 3.01 -11.62 -7.20
CA ARG A 2 2.31 -11.83 -8.49
C ARG A 2 1.61 -10.54 -8.90
N PHE A 3 1.91 -10.02 -10.08
CA PHE A 3 1.16 -8.91 -10.66
C PHE A 3 -0.18 -9.39 -11.21
N VAL A 4 -1.21 -8.58 -10.98
CA VAL A 4 -2.60 -8.87 -11.35
C VAL A 4 -3.26 -7.63 -11.92
N THR A 5 -4.23 -7.83 -12.81
CA THR A 5 -5.18 -6.79 -13.18
C THR A 5 -6.42 -6.95 -12.30
N PHE A 6 -6.90 -5.86 -11.71
CA PHE A 6 -8.13 -5.85 -10.94
C PHE A 6 -8.97 -4.62 -11.28
N THR A 7 -10.23 -4.64 -10.88
CA THR A 7 -11.16 -3.53 -11.07
C THR A 7 -11.79 -3.19 -9.72
N LEU A 8 -11.83 -1.91 -9.40
CA LEU A 8 -12.72 -1.37 -8.38
C LEU A 8 -14.02 -0.97 -9.09
N SER A 9 -15.17 -1.11 -8.43
CA SER A 9 -16.46 -0.74 -9.02
C SER A 9 -16.40 0.65 -9.65
N ASP A 10 -16.82 0.74 -10.91
CA ASP A 10 -16.86 1.97 -11.71
C ASP A 10 -15.51 2.62 -12.04
N MET A 11 -14.39 1.88 -11.89
CA MET A 11 -13.06 2.35 -12.30
C MET A 11 -12.45 1.50 -13.42
N PRO A 12 -11.57 2.09 -14.26
CA PRO A 12 -10.80 1.33 -15.24
C PRO A 12 -9.98 0.19 -14.59
N PRO A 13 -9.68 -0.89 -15.34
CA PRO A 13 -8.77 -1.93 -14.86
C PRO A 13 -7.41 -1.36 -14.48
N ARG A 14 -6.93 -1.69 -13.28
CA ARG A 14 -5.64 -1.23 -12.74
C ARG A 14 -4.71 -2.41 -12.52
N ALA A 15 -3.42 -2.13 -12.55
CA ALA A 15 -2.41 -3.06 -12.12
C ALA A 15 -2.25 -3.06 -10.60
N GLY A 16 -2.14 -4.25 -10.04
CA GLY A 16 -1.88 -4.46 -8.63
C GLY A 16 -0.88 -5.59 -8.41
N ALA A 17 -0.42 -5.72 -7.17
CA ALA A 17 0.37 -6.86 -6.74
C ALA A 17 -0.39 -7.67 -5.69
N LEU A 18 -0.58 -8.96 -5.96
CA LEU A 18 -1.12 -9.91 -5.01
C LEU A 18 -0.01 -10.34 -4.04
N VAL A 19 -0.19 -10.01 -2.76
CA VAL A 19 0.67 -10.42 -1.65
C VAL A 19 -0.17 -11.15 -0.61
N GLY A 20 0.08 -12.45 -0.44
CA GLY A 20 -0.78 -13.33 0.35
C GLY A 20 -2.22 -13.32 -0.21
N ASN A 21 -3.15 -12.75 0.56
CA ASN A 21 -4.56 -12.66 0.21
C ASN A 21 -5.03 -11.22 -0.06
N THR A 22 -4.10 -10.27 -0.20
CA THR A 22 -4.36 -8.84 -0.36
C THR A 22 -3.78 -8.35 -1.68
N VAL A 23 -4.49 -7.43 -2.35
CA VAL A 23 -3.99 -6.72 -3.53
C VAL A 23 -3.52 -5.34 -3.12
N VAL A 24 -2.27 -5.02 -3.43
CA VAL A 24 -1.74 -3.65 -3.37
C VAL A 24 -2.10 -2.96 -4.69
N ASP A 25 -2.92 -1.92 -4.62
CA ASP A 25 -3.21 -1.03 -5.76
C ASP A 25 -1.98 -0.16 -6.04
N LEU A 26 -1.33 -0.38 -7.19
CA LEU A 26 -0.10 0.34 -7.54
C LEU A 26 -0.37 1.82 -7.82
N ALA A 27 -1.51 2.15 -8.44
CA ALA A 27 -1.89 3.52 -8.73
C ALA A 27 -2.10 4.32 -7.43
N ALA A 28 -2.72 3.69 -6.43
CA ALA A 28 -2.98 4.33 -5.14
C ALA A 28 -1.72 4.41 -4.26
N ALA A 29 -0.80 3.45 -4.40
CA ALA A 29 0.41 3.39 -3.59
C ALA A 29 1.58 4.20 -4.18
N ALA A 30 1.63 4.41 -5.50
CA ALA A 30 2.73 5.12 -6.15
C ALA A 30 2.99 6.54 -5.60
N PRO A 31 1.97 7.38 -5.34
CA PRO A 31 2.17 8.72 -4.76
C PRO A 31 2.72 8.71 -3.32
N LEU A 32 2.73 7.55 -2.65
CA LEU A 32 3.32 7.40 -1.31
C LEU A 32 4.81 7.07 -1.36
N VAL A 33 5.31 6.66 -2.52
CA VAL A 33 6.65 6.12 -2.73
C VAL A 33 7.50 7.08 -3.55
N PHE A 34 6.87 7.77 -4.49
CA PHE A 34 7.52 8.74 -5.35
C PHE A 34 6.97 10.14 -5.05
N GLU A 35 7.85 11.14 -5.01
CA GLU A 35 7.51 12.53 -4.69
C GLU A 35 7.12 13.35 -5.95
N ASP A 36 7.09 12.72 -7.12
CA ASP A 36 6.85 13.38 -8.40
C ASP A 36 5.37 13.71 -8.63
N GLU A 37 5.09 14.95 -8.99
CA GLU A 37 3.73 15.42 -9.29
C GLU A 37 3.17 14.78 -10.58
N ASP A 38 4.07 14.29 -11.44
CA ASP A 38 3.75 13.68 -12.74
C ASP A 38 3.23 12.23 -12.62
N LEU A 39 3.17 11.64 -11.41
CA LEU A 39 2.65 10.29 -11.18
C LEU A 39 1.15 10.17 -11.47
N ALA A 40 0.42 11.28 -11.37
CA ALA A 40 -1.03 11.34 -11.58
C ALA A 40 -1.42 11.06 -13.04
N ASP A 41 -0.52 11.34 -13.98
CA ASP A 41 -0.72 11.14 -15.43
C ASP A 41 -0.21 9.77 -15.91
N LEU A 42 0.29 8.91 -15.01
CA LEU A 42 0.75 7.57 -15.36
C LEU A 42 -0.42 6.60 -15.48
N ASP A 43 -0.47 5.87 -16.59
CA ASP A 43 -1.40 4.76 -16.79
C ASP A 43 -0.96 3.52 -15.99
N TRP A 44 -1.42 3.43 -14.74
CA TRP A 44 -1.19 2.28 -13.84
C TRP A 44 -2.03 1.05 -14.22
N ASP A 45 -1.98 0.65 -15.48
CA ASP A 45 -2.53 -0.59 -15.99
C ASP A 45 -1.40 -1.62 -16.29
N MET A 46 -1.79 -2.87 -16.58
CA MET A 46 -0.81 -3.94 -16.79
C MET A 46 0.02 -3.73 -18.07
N LEU A 47 -0.55 -3.09 -19.09
CA LEU A 47 0.17 -2.82 -20.33
C LEU A 47 1.18 -1.70 -20.13
N GLY A 48 0.83 -0.64 -19.39
CA GLY A 48 1.74 0.44 -19.00
C GLY A 48 2.98 -0.10 -18.30
N LEU A 49 2.79 -0.93 -17.27
CA LEU A 49 3.89 -1.57 -16.54
C LEU A 49 4.79 -2.46 -17.41
N LEU A 50 4.19 -3.23 -18.33
CA LEU A 50 4.93 -4.18 -19.17
C LEU A 50 5.68 -3.50 -20.32
N ARG A 51 5.13 -2.39 -20.83
CA ARG A 51 5.82 -1.57 -21.82
C ARG A 51 6.98 -0.81 -21.22
N SER A 52 6.88 -0.48 -19.93
CA SER A 52 7.87 0.37 -19.24
C SER A 52 8.07 1.69 -20.00
N ASP A 53 6.98 2.24 -20.53
CA ASP A 53 7.00 3.47 -21.33
C ASP A 53 7.53 4.68 -20.50
N GLN A 54 7.45 4.59 -19.17
CA GLN A 54 7.91 5.58 -18.21
C GLN A 54 8.62 4.88 -17.03
N ASP A 55 9.77 5.40 -16.57
CA ASP A 55 10.59 4.75 -15.53
C ASP A 55 9.82 4.52 -14.21
N ALA A 56 8.98 5.49 -13.84
CA ALA A 56 8.11 5.43 -12.67
C ALA A 56 6.97 4.41 -12.79
N ASN A 57 6.61 3.99 -14.02
CA ASN A 57 5.58 2.99 -14.33
C ASN A 57 6.21 1.75 -14.98
N SER A 58 7.07 1.07 -14.21
CA SER A 58 7.80 -0.13 -14.64
C SER A 58 7.59 -1.28 -13.65
N LEU A 59 7.88 -2.51 -14.08
CA LEU A 59 7.86 -3.68 -13.19
C LEU A 59 8.81 -3.50 -11.99
N VAL A 60 9.95 -2.83 -12.20
CA VAL A 60 10.93 -2.54 -11.13
C VAL A 60 10.35 -1.53 -10.15
N ALA A 61 9.77 -0.43 -10.64
CA ALA A 61 9.10 0.55 -9.79
C ALA A 61 7.94 -0.08 -9.00
N ALA A 62 7.16 -0.96 -9.63
CA ALA A 62 6.09 -1.68 -8.97
C ALA A 62 6.58 -2.62 -7.86
N GLU A 63 7.73 -3.26 -8.04
CA GLU A 63 8.38 -4.03 -6.96
C GLU A 63 8.83 -3.13 -5.81
N THR A 64 9.45 -1.98 -6.12
CA THR A 64 9.83 -0.98 -5.11
C THR A 64 8.61 -0.51 -4.31
N ILE A 65 7.51 -0.18 -4.98
CA ILE A 65 6.27 0.22 -4.32
C ILE A 65 5.80 -0.86 -3.36
N VAL A 66 5.75 -2.12 -3.81
CA VAL A 66 5.24 -3.20 -2.97
C VAL A 66 6.15 -3.46 -1.78
N GLN A 67 7.47 -3.42 -1.95
CA GLN A 67 8.40 -3.54 -0.83
C GLN A 67 8.19 -2.43 0.20
N MET A 68 8.06 -1.18 -0.23
CA MET A 68 7.77 -0.06 0.68
C MET A 68 6.45 -0.25 1.42
N VAL A 69 5.39 -0.67 0.72
CA VAL A 69 4.09 -0.94 1.34
C VAL A 69 4.21 -2.09 2.36
N LEU A 70 4.98 -3.13 2.06
CA LEU A 70 5.21 -4.25 2.97
C LEU A 70 6.08 -3.89 4.17
N ASP A 71 7.05 -2.99 4.02
CA ASP A 71 7.86 -2.50 5.12
C ASP A 71 7.01 -1.69 6.11
N VAL A 72 6.13 -0.83 5.60
CA VAL A 72 5.18 -0.06 6.43
C VAL A 72 4.15 -0.98 7.08
N ALA A 73 3.57 -1.91 6.30
CA ALA A 73 2.57 -2.84 6.82
C ALA A 73 3.19 -3.84 7.82
N GLY A 74 4.40 -4.34 7.55
CA GLY A 74 5.15 -5.26 8.39
C GLY A 74 5.69 -4.61 9.66
N GLY A 75 6.08 -3.34 9.60
CA GLY A 75 6.40 -2.52 10.77
C GLY A 75 5.20 -2.30 11.70
N ALA A 76 3.99 -2.27 11.15
CA ALA A 76 2.75 -2.19 11.94
C ALA A 76 2.37 -3.51 12.65
N PHE A 77 3.06 -4.62 12.36
CA PHE A 77 2.91 -5.91 13.05
C PHE A 77 4.09 -6.26 13.97
N GLN A 78 5.08 -5.38 14.08
CA GLN A 78 6.09 -5.48 15.14
C GLN A 78 5.47 -4.93 16.43
N ASP A 79 4.59 -5.72 17.04
CA ASP A 79 4.33 -5.65 18.47
C ASP A 79 5.65 -6.02 19.16
N GLU A 80 6.53 -5.05 19.40
CA GLU A 80 7.57 -5.22 20.41
C GLU A 80 6.82 -5.60 21.71
N PRO A 81 7.06 -6.80 22.29
CA PRO A 81 6.40 -7.15 23.53
C PRO A 81 6.72 -6.06 24.55
N PRO A 82 5.70 -5.44 25.18
CA PRO A 82 5.94 -4.29 26.04
C PRO A 82 7.00 -4.68 27.09
N PRO A 83 8.02 -3.83 27.33
CA PRO A 83 8.96 -4.10 28.40
C PRO A 83 8.15 -4.33 29.67
N ALA A 84 8.43 -5.44 30.36
CA ALA A 84 7.69 -5.85 31.53
C ALA A 84 7.63 -4.71 32.55
N HIS A 85 6.54 -3.95 32.53
CA HIS A 85 6.25 -2.91 33.49
C HIS A 85 5.81 -3.61 34.78
N ASN A 86 6.75 -3.74 35.71
CA ASN A 86 6.41 -3.91 37.11
C ASN A 86 5.47 -2.76 37.51
N GLY A 87 4.32 -3.13 38.07
CA GLY A 87 3.09 -2.38 37.94
C GLY A 87 3.15 -0.92 38.34
N GLN A 88 2.44 -0.09 37.57
CA GLN A 88 1.84 1.14 38.06
C GLN A 88 0.63 1.48 37.18
N HIS A 89 -0.53 1.64 37.82
CA HIS A 89 -1.76 2.17 37.23
C HIS A 89 -1.48 3.50 36.49
N ASP A 90 -2.01 3.68 35.27
CA ASP A 90 -2.87 4.82 34.93
C ASP A 90 -3.43 4.76 33.49
N GLN A 91 -4.52 5.48 33.31
CA GLN A 91 -5.58 5.34 32.30
C GLN A 91 -5.22 5.94 30.92
N GLY A 92 -5.95 5.53 29.87
CA GLY A 92 -5.72 5.88 28.45
C GLY A 92 -5.88 7.36 28.06
N PRO A 93 -5.91 7.70 26.74
CA PRO A 93 -6.96 7.19 25.86
C PRO A 93 -6.49 6.58 24.53
N SER A 94 -7.21 5.52 24.15
CA SER A 94 -7.64 5.12 22.82
C SER A 94 -6.86 5.69 21.62
N GLY A 95 -5.84 4.96 21.19
CA GLY A 95 -5.28 5.10 19.84
C GLY A 95 -6.32 4.70 18.80
N CYS A 96 -6.62 5.62 17.87
CA CYS A 96 -7.28 5.30 16.61
C CYS A 96 -6.43 4.27 15.87
N SER A 97 -6.87 3.02 15.86
CA SER A 97 -6.24 1.96 15.09
C SER A 97 -6.37 2.30 13.60
N LEU A 98 -5.26 2.34 12.86
CA LEU A 98 -5.19 2.66 11.42
C LEU A 98 -6.06 1.73 10.55
N LEU A 99 -6.50 0.57 11.09
CA LEU A 99 -7.51 -0.28 10.48
C LEU A 99 -8.84 0.45 10.20
N ALA A 100 -9.13 1.55 10.90
CA ALA A 100 -10.30 2.38 10.66
C ALA A 100 -10.16 3.27 9.41
N VAL A 101 -8.94 3.59 8.96
CA VAL A 101 -8.73 4.44 7.77
C VAL A 101 -9.15 3.69 6.51
N PHE A 102 -8.77 2.41 6.39
CA PHE A 102 -9.17 1.60 5.23
C PHE A 102 -10.66 1.23 5.21
N ARG A 103 -11.34 1.25 6.36
CA ARG A 103 -12.77 0.94 6.45
C ARG A 103 -13.68 2.16 6.21
N CYS A 104 -13.13 3.37 6.15
CA CYS A 104 -13.90 4.61 5.97
C CYS A 104 -14.16 4.99 4.50
N CYS A 105 -13.46 4.40 3.53
CA CYS A 105 -13.74 4.66 2.10
C CYS A 105 -14.92 3.86 1.52
N CYS A 106 -15.64 3.10 2.36
CA CYS A 106 -16.87 2.40 1.98
C CYS A 106 -18.06 2.92 2.79
N ARG A 107 -18.46 4.18 2.58
CA ARG A 107 -19.85 4.59 2.80
C ARG A 107 -20.26 5.75 1.91
#